data_AF-A9E480-F1
#
_entry.id   AF-A9E480-F1
#
_cell.length_a   1.000
_cell.length_b   1.000
_cell.length_c   1.000
_cell.angle_alpha   90.00
_cell.angle_beta   90.00
_cell.angle_gamma   90.00
#
_symmetry.space_group_name_H-M   'P 1'
#
loop_
_entity.id
_entity.type
_entity.pdbx_description
1 polymer ?
#
loop_
_entity_poly.entity_id
_entity_poly.type
_entity_poly.pdbx_seq_one_letter_code
_entity_poly.pdbx_strand_id
1 'polypeptide(L)'
;MFQQKKSTYVENAQQLAFCKVCKNRLFATDETLLCRLTNAVANFETECTTFSLDDESLETTENNVRQNIIKFIHKNYFTFQLKDENYKWLFHKVATPKYKTVQETHGLSFKDINTNQERVGWSFCAIVAVVFGYTWTTESWHILIWLLTLFVAIGFFIYAIFTLFYYKHKTVLRTTAEGLYYHDQLYHWSDINDFCFLDTSQEKEKNIRVIIGTISSGIVAFNLTKIDIAEAELIEILNLNIAQHYTILDKKRGAMIVSE
;
A
#
# COMPACT_ATOMS: atom_id res chain seq x y z
N MET A 1 2.59 26.11 -5.32
CA MET A 1 1.11 26.23 -5.19
C MET A 1 0.36 24.89 -5.17
N PHE A 2 0.86 23.80 -5.76
CA PHE A 2 0.20 22.47 -5.71
C PHE A 2 0.35 21.70 -4.38
N GLN A 3 1.41 21.97 -3.60
CA GLN A 3 1.63 21.28 -2.31
C GLN A 3 0.65 21.73 -1.21
N GLN A 4 0.22 23.00 -1.24
CA GLN A 4 -0.66 23.56 -0.21
C GLN A 4 -2.10 23.01 -0.29
N LYS A 5 -2.63 22.80 -1.51
CA LYS A 5 -3.94 22.17 -1.72
C LYS A 5 -3.98 20.68 -1.32
N LYS A 6 -2.84 19.98 -1.40
CA LYS A 6 -2.75 18.56 -1.06
C LYS A 6 -2.77 18.34 0.47
N SER A 7 -2.19 19.26 1.24
CA SER A 7 -2.19 19.18 2.72
C SER A 7 -3.58 19.41 3.32
N THR A 8 -4.32 20.42 2.85
CA THR A 8 -5.66 20.72 3.40
C THR A 8 -6.69 19.61 3.10
N TYR A 9 -6.55 18.91 1.96
CA TYR A 9 -7.45 17.79 1.61
C TYR A 9 -7.22 16.56 2.49
N VAL A 10 -5.96 16.34 2.90
CA VAL A 10 -5.53 15.18 3.67
C VAL A 10 -5.96 15.29 5.14
N GLU A 11 -5.85 16.49 5.74
CA GLU A 11 -6.39 16.78 7.08
C GLU A 11 -7.93 16.65 7.12
N ASN A 12 -8.61 17.12 6.07
CA ASN A 12 -10.07 16.98 5.95
C ASN A 12 -10.52 15.52 5.89
N ALA A 13 -9.77 14.62 5.26
CA ALA A 13 -10.13 13.21 5.13
C ALA A 13 -10.15 12.49 6.49
N GLN A 14 -9.13 12.72 7.33
CA GLN A 14 -9.09 12.18 8.69
C GLN A 14 -10.21 12.76 9.54
N GLN A 15 -10.41 14.08 9.50
CA GLN A 15 -11.47 14.73 10.25
C GLN A 15 -12.86 14.21 9.86
N LEU A 16 -13.10 14.03 8.55
CA LEU A 16 -14.34 13.49 8.02
C LEU A 16 -14.60 12.04 8.48
N ALA A 17 -13.56 11.19 8.49
CA ALA A 17 -13.67 9.81 8.92
C ALA A 17 -14.13 9.69 10.38
N PHE A 18 -13.49 10.44 11.28
CA PHE A 18 -13.88 10.54 12.69
C PHE A 18 -15.29 11.11 12.87
N CYS A 19 -15.66 12.14 12.12
CA CYS A 19 -16.99 12.74 12.21
C CYS A 19 -18.12 11.83 11.77
N LYS A 20 -17.88 11.01 10.73
CA LYS A 20 -18.90 10.09 10.21
C LYS A 20 -19.36 9.07 11.25
N VAL A 21 -18.48 8.66 12.16
CA VAL A 21 -18.77 7.65 13.19
C VAL A 21 -19.00 8.26 14.59
N CYS A 22 -19.10 9.57 14.70
CA CYS A 22 -19.35 10.27 15.97
C CYS A 22 -20.86 10.40 16.26
N LYS A 23 -21.29 10.19 17.51
CA LYS A 23 -22.68 10.43 17.98
C LYS A 23 -23.09 11.89 17.87
N ASN A 24 -22.12 12.79 18.02
CA ASN A 24 -22.34 14.23 17.99
C ASN A 24 -22.33 14.79 16.56
N ARG A 25 -22.52 13.96 15.53
CA ARG A 25 -22.64 14.45 14.15
C ARG A 25 -24.02 15.06 13.88
N LEU A 26 -24.01 16.07 13.01
CA LEU A 26 -25.19 16.72 12.46
C LEU A 26 -24.96 16.93 10.96
N PHE A 27 -25.91 16.55 10.12
CA PHE A 27 -25.84 16.79 8.68
C PHE A 27 -26.53 18.12 8.37
N ALA A 28 -25.77 19.12 7.91
CA ALA A 28 -26.32 20.43 7.55
C ALA A 28 -26.86 20.48 6.11
N THR A 29 -26.21 19.72 5.22
CA THR A 29 -26.57 19.42 3.82
C THR A 29 -25.92 18.08 3.45
N ASP A 30 -26.24 17.56 2.26
CA ASP A 30 -25.84 16.27 1.70
C ASP A 30 -24.33 15.95 1.74
N GLU A 31 -23.47 16.96 1.92
CA GLU A 31 -22.01 16.76 1.96
C GLU A 31 -21.29 17.38 3.17
N THR A 32 -21.99 18.13 4.04
CA THR A 32 -21.34 18.85 5.15
C THR A 32 -21.70 18.27 6.52
N LEU A 33 -20.71 17.67 7.18
CA LEU A 33 -20.79 17.18 8.56
C LEU A 33 -20.44 18.31 9.54
N LEU A 34 -21.43 18.69 10.35
CA LEU A 34 -21.25 19.59 11.49
C LEU A 34 -21.16 18.79 12.79
N CYS A 35 -20.51 19.38 13.79
CA CYS A 35 -20.62 18.91 15.16
C CYS A 35 -21.89 19.50 15.79
N ARG A 36 -22.77 18.65 16.32
CA ARG A 36 -24.03 19.03 17.01
C ARG A 36 -23.77 19.93 18.22
N LEU A 37 -22.62 19.76 18.88
CA LEU A 37 -22.29 20.52 20.10
C LEU A 37 -21.87 21.96 19.78
N THR A 38 -21.14 22.17 18.69
CA THR A 38 -20.61 23.49 18.34
C THR A 38 -21.36 24.16 17.19
N ASN A 39 -22.20 23.40 16.47
CA ASN A 39 -22.86 23.78 15.23
C ASN A 39 -21.88 24.31 14.15
N ALA A 40 -20.63 23.85 14.20
CA ALA A 40 -19.56 24.23 13.28
C ALA A 40 -19.01 23.00 12.55
N VAL A 41 -18.36 23.23 11.41
CA VAL A 41 -17.59 22.18 10.72
C VAL A 41 -16.54 21.69 11.69
N ALA A 42 -16.42 20.37 11.80
CA ALA A 42 -15.48 19.79 12.73
C ALA A 42 -14.06 20.15 12.31
N ASN A 43 -13.41 20.97 13.11
CA ASN A 43 -12.01 21.34 12.95
C ASN A 43 -11.30 20.92 14.23
N PHE A 44 -10.67 19.75 14.19
CA PHE A 44 -9.78 19.29 15.27
C PHE A 44 -8.42 19.02 14.65
N GLU A 45 -7.41 19.75 15.11
CA GLU A 45 -6.02 19.61 14.62
C GLU A 45 -5.46 18.22 14.99
N THR A 46 -5.88 17.67 16.14
CA THR A 46 -5.34 16.39 16.64
C THR A 46 -6.34 15.58 17.49
N GLU A 47 -7.29 16.24 18.18
CA GLU A 47 -8.22 15.56 19.07
C GLU A 47 -9.57 16.28 19.25
N CYS A 48 -10.61 15.50 19.52
CA CYS A 48 -11.93 15.99 19.90
C CYS A 48 -12.27 15.44 21.29
N THR A 49 -12.21 16.30 22.31
CA THR A 49 -12.46 15.94 23.72
C THR A 49 -13.90 15.56 23.99
N THR A 50 -14.83 15.88 23.10
CA THR A 50 -16.25 15.52 23.19
C THR A 50 -16.62 14.41 22.20
N PHE A 51 -15.63 13.72 21.65
CA PHE A 51 -15.88 12.60 20.75
C PHE A 51 -16.56 11.46 21.50
N SER A 52 -17.67 10.98 20.95
CA SER A 52 -18.31 9.76 21.40
C SER A 52 -18.60 8.91 20.19
N LEU A 53 -18.14 7.66 20.21
CA LEU A 53 -18.38 6.71 19.13
C LEU A 53 -19.86 6.35 19.06
N ASP A 54 -20.39 6.30 17.84
CA ASP A 54 -21.73 5.82 17.49
C ASP A 54 -21.60 4.40 16.92
N ASP A 55 -21.78 3.39 17.77
CA ASP A 55 -21.56 1.97 17.43
C ASP A 55 -22.42 1.54 16.22
N GLU A 56 -23.68 1.97 16.15
CA GLU A 56 -24.60 1.67 15.03
C GLU A 56 -24.12 2.29 13.71
N SER A 57 -23.63 3.52 13.79
CA SER A 57 -23.03 4.22 12.64
C SER A 57 -21.76 3.56 12.15
N LEU A 58 -20.93 3.08 13.08
CA LEU A 58 -19.70 2.41 12.74
C LEU A 58 -20.01 1.11 12.00
N GLU A 59 -20.88 0.26 12.56
CA GLU A 59 -21.32 -0.99 11.94
C GLU A 59 -21.96 -0.75 10.56
N THR A 60 -22.80 0.28 10.43
CA THR A 60 -23.39 0.67 9.14
C THR A 60 -22.32 1.10 8.14
N THR A 61 -21.32 1.85 8.57
CA THR A 61 -20.20 2.29 7.72
C THR A 61 -19.38 1.09 7.27
N GLU A 62 -19.06 0.17 8.19
CA GLU A 62 -18.32 -1.06 7.89
C GLU A 62 -19.04 -1.93 6.87
N ASN A 63 -20.33 -2.17 7.08
CA ASN A 63 -21.16 -2.92 6.15
C ASN A 63 -21.22 -2.24 4.78
N ASN A 64 -21.40 -0.92 4.74
CA ASN A 64 -21.41 -0.17 3.48
C ASN A 64 -20.07 -0.25 2.73
N VAL A 65 -18.95 -0.07 3.43
CA VAL A 65 -17.61 -0.18 2.85
C VAL A 65 -17.37 -1.58 2.30
N ARG A 66 -17.72 -2.63 3.06
CA ARG A 66 -17.61 -4.03 2.62
C ARG A 66 -18.44 -4.30 1.37
N GLN A 67 -19.71 -3.88 1.36
CA GLN A 67 -20.59 -4.03 0.19
C GLN A 67 -20.05 -3.27 -1.03
N ASN A 68 -19.48 -2.10 -0.80
CA ASN A 68 -18.86 -1.30 -1.84
C ASN A 68 -17.64 -2.03 -2.44
N ILE A 69 -16.75 -2.61 -1.61
CA ILE A 69 -15.63 -3.45 -2.08
C ILE A 69 -16.15 -4.59 -2.96
N ILE A 70 -17.16 -5.35 -2.50
CA ILE A 70 -17.74 -6.47 -3.27
C ILE A 70 -18.28 -5.97 -4.62
N LYS A 71 -19.06 -4.89 -4.63
CA LYS A 71 -19.58 -4.27 -5.86
C LYS A 71 -18.45 -3.84 -6.79
N PHE A 72 -17.39 -3.25 -6.27
CA PHE A 72 -16.23 -2.86 -7.06
C PHE A 72 -15.53 -4.06 -7.67
N ILE A 73 -15.40 -5.16 -6.93
CA ILE A 73 -14.80 -6.37 -7.47
C ILE A 73 -15.68 -6.91 -8.61
N HIS A 74 -16.98 -7.09 -8.37
CA HIS A 74 -17.88 -7.61 -9.40
C HIS A 74 -17.97 -6.73 -10.65
N LYS A 75 -17.83 -5.41 -10.50
CA LYS A 75 -17.86 -4.45 -11.60
C LYS A 75 -16.59 -4.45 -12.44
N ASN A 76 -15.42 -4.57 -11.79
CA ASN A 76 -14.13 -4.38 -12.45
C ASN A 76 -13.42 -5.69 -12.81
N TYR A 77 -13.86 -6.81 -12.25
CA TYR A 77 -13.27 -8.11 -12.47
C TYR A 77 -14.36 -9.11 -12.87
N PHE A 78 -14.09 -9.91 -13.90
CA PHE A 78 -15.07 -10.86 -14.43
C PHE A 78 -15.42 -11.92 -13.38
N THR A 79 -16.64 -11.85 -12.85
CA THR A 79 -17.15 -12.71 -11.77
C THR A 79 -17.15 -14.20 -12.10
N PHE A 80 -17.25 -14.59 -13.37
CA PHE A 80 -17.28 -16.00 -13.76
C PHE A 80 -15.95 -16.75 -13.50
N GLN A 81 -14.84 -16.02 -13.30
CA GLN A 81 -13.53 -16.59 -12.98
C GLN A 81 -13.16 -16.45 -11.50
N LEU A 82 -13.95 -15.69 -10.73
CA LEU A 82 -13.67 -15.44 -9.32
C LEU A 82 -14.50 -16.36 -8.45
N LYS A 83 -13.84 -17.36 -7.87
CA LYS A 83 -14.45 -18.21 -6.83
C LYS A 83 -14.29 -17.54 -5.46
N ASP A 84 -15.11 -17.94 -4.48
CA ASP A 84 -15.04 -17.43 -3.11
C ASP A 84 -13.62 -17.56 -2.49
N GLU A 85 -12.86 -18.58 -2.90
CA GLU A 85 -11.46 -18.80 -2.51
C GLU A 85 -10.48 -17.69 -2.98
N ASN A 86 -10.86 -16.91 -4.00
CA ASN A 86 -10.06 -15.79 -4.51
C ASN A 86 -10.22 -14.52 -3.67
N TYR A 87 -11.21 -14.50 -2.77
CA TYR A 87 -11.48 -13.39 -1.85
C TYR A 87 -11.01 -13.77 -0.46
N LYS A 88 -9.90 -13.17 -0.03
CA LYS A 88 -9.43 -13.37 1.34
C LYS A 88 -9.72 -12.13 2.17
N TRP A 89 -10.82 -12.19 2.91
CA TRP A 89 -11.14 -11.26 3.99
C TRP A 89 -10.37 -11.69 5.23
N LEU A 90 -9.21 -11.09 5.48
CA LEU A 90 -8.27 -11.58 6.49
C LEU A 90 -8.13 -10.61 7.67
N PHE A 91 -9.08 -10.70 8.60
CA PHE A 91 -8.87 -10.32 10.01
C PHE A 91 -8.34 -11.50 10.86
N HIS A 92 -7.83 -12.55 10.22
CA HIS A 92 -7.35 -13.73 10.92
C HIS A 92 -5.90 -13.55 11.40
N LYS A 93 -5.62 -14.08 12.60
CA LYS A 93 -4.26 -14.13 13.16
C LYS A 93 -3.35 -14.88 12.19
N VAL A 94 -2.29 -14.20 11.73
CA VAL A 94 -1.19 -14.84 11.00
C VAL A 94 -0.56 -15.87 11.93
N ALA A 95 -0.40 -17.11 11.47
CA ALA A 95 0.06 -18.23 12.30
C ALA A 95 1.46 -17.99 12.91
N THR A 96 2.30 -17.22 12.21
CA THR A 96 3.62 -16.80 12.66
C THR A 96 3.81 -15.31 12.34
N PRO A 97 3.42 -14.40 13.26
CA PRO A 97 3.57 -12.96 13.03
C PRO A 97 5.05 -12.58 12.95
N LYS A 98 5.42 -11.83 11.91
CA LYS A 98 6.75 -11.24 11.74
C LYS A 98 6.94 -10.02 12.65
N TYR A 99 5.85 -9.31 12.91
CA TYR A 99 5.78 -8.07 13.69
C TYR A 99 4.95 -8.27 14.95
N LYS A 100 5.50 -7.90 16.10
CA LYS A 100 4.80 -8.01 17.38
C LYS A 100 4.08 -6.74 17.76
N THR A 101 4.57 -5.60 17.28
CA THR A 101 4.08 -4.28 17.65
C THR A 101 3.82 -3.41 16.43
N VAL A 102 2.95 -2.41 16.58
CA VAL A 102 2.65 -1.49 15.48
C VAL A 102 3.87 -0.64 15.12
N GLN A 103 4.69 -0.28 16.11
CA GLN A 103 5.90 0.50 15.91
C GLN A 103 6.92 -0.23 15.01
N GLU A 104 7.00 -1.56 15.10
CA GLU A 104 7.84 -2.38 14.20
C GLU A 104 7.36 -2.34 12.75
N THR A 105 6.09 -2.01 12.52
CA THR A 105 5.55 -1.86 11.17
C THR A 105 5.79 -0.48 10.57
N HIS A 106 6.32 0.49 11.33
CA HIS A 106 6.54 1.87 10.87
C HIS A 106 7.91 2.04 10.21
N GLY A 107 7.97 2.84 9.14
CA GLY A 107 9.21 3.11 8.42
C GLY A 107 9.63 2.00 7.46
N LEU A 108 8.79 1.00 7.23
CA LEU A 108 9.06 -0.05 6.24
C LEU A 108 8.90 0.54 4.83
N SER A 109 9.80 0.17 3.93
CA SER A 109 9.78 0.62 2.54
C SER A 109 9.92 -0.57 1.59
N PHE A 110 8.91 -0.79 0.77
CA PHE A 110 8.86 -1.87 -0.19
C PHE A 110 9.06 -1.32 -1.60
N LYS A 111 9.96 -1.98 -2.33
CA LYS A 111 10.42 -1.57 -3.65
C LYS A 111 9.69 -2.34 -4.74
N ASP A 112 9.70 -1.78 -5.94
CA ASP A 112 9.29 -2.52 -7.13
C ASP A 112 10.30 -3.65 -7.40
N ILE A 113 9.82 -4.89 -7.50
CA ILE A 113 10.56 -6.06 -7.98
C ILE A 113 10.73 -5.89 -9.48
N ASN A 114 11.70 -5.07 -9.88
CA ASN A 114 11.98 -4.86 -11.29
C ASN A 114 12.63 -6.12 -11.89
N THR A 115 11.82 -6.96 -12.53
CA THR A 115 12.21 -8.26 -13.14
C THR A 115 13.29 -8.11 -14.24
N ASN A 116 13.57 -6.89 -14.69
CA ASN A 116 14.56 -6.64 -15.73
C ASN A 116 16.01 -6.64 -15.22
N GLN A 117 16.26 -6.49 -13.92
CA GLN A 117 17.62 -6.37 -13.40
C GLN A 117 18.40 -7.69 -13.47
N GLU A 118 17.72 -8.82 -13.19
CA GLU A 118 18.30 -10.16 -13.39
C GLU A 118 18.59 -10.44 -14.87
N ARG A 119 17.74 -9.96 -15.79
CA ARG A 119 17.93 -10.13 -17.24
C ARG A 119 19.15 -9.38 -17.76
N VAL A 120 19.45 -8.20 -17.22
CA VAL A 120 20.67 -7.43 -17.55
C VAL A 120 21.92 -8.19 -17.11
N GLY A 121 21.90 -8.81 -15.92
CA GLY A 121 22.99 -9.65 -15.43
C GLY A 121 23.25 -10.87 -16.31
N TRP A 122 22.20 -11.61 -16.69
CA TRP A 122 22.34 -12.78 -17.58
C TRP A 122 22.83 -12.42 -18.98
N SER A 123 22.38 -11.27 -19.50
CA SER A 123 22.83 -10.76 -20.80
C SER A 123 24.33 -10.42 -20.78
N PHE A 124 24.85 -9.87 -19.68
CA PHE A 124 26.29 -9.66 -19.51
C PHE A 124 27.07 -10.97 -19.50
N CYS A 125 26.62 -11.96 -18.71
CA CYS A 125 27.28 -13.27 -18.65
C CYS A 125 27.31 -13.97 -20.02
N ALA A 126 26.24 -13.87 -20.80
CA ALA A 126 26.19 -14.41 -22.16
C ALA A 126 27.20 -13.73 -23.09
N ILE A 127 27.32 -12.39 -23.03
CA ILE A 127 28.31 -11.65 -23.82
C ILE A 127 29.74 -12.08 -23.44
N VAL A 128 30.05 -12.17 -22.14
CA VAL A 128 31.37 -12.62 -21.66
C VAL A 128 31.69 -14.04 -22.12
N ALA A 129 30.72 -14.97 -22.08
CA ALA A 129 30.90 -16.34 -22.53
C ALA A 129 31.18 -16.43 -24.05
N VAL A 130 30.47 -15.64 -24.87
CA VAL A 130 30.71 -15.55 -26.32
C VAL A 130 32.10 -14.98 -26.61
N VAL A 131 32.51 -13.92 -25.89
CA VAL A 131 33.85 -13.36 -26.02
C VAL A 131 34.89 -14.41 -25.63
N PHE A 132 34.76 -15.09 -24.50
CA PHE A 132 35.72 -16.11 -24.06
C PHE A 132 35.85 -17.27 -25.07
N GLY A 133 34.73 -17.79 -25.60
CA GLY A 133 34.73 -18.86 -26.59
C GLY A 133 35.42 -18.48 -27.92
N TYR A 134 35.28 -17.23 -28.37
CA TYR A 134 35.90 -16.75 -29.61
C TYR A 134 37.44 -16.63 -29.50
N THR A 135 37.96 -16.52 -28.28
CA THR A 135 39.37 -16.18 -28.05
C THR A 135 40.30 -17.40 -27.99
N TRP A 136 39.72 -18.59 -28.13
CA TRP A 136 40.45 -19.86 -28.16
C TRP A 136 41.13 -20.12 -29.52
N THR A 137 40.83 -19.35 -30.57
CA THR A 137 41.44 -19.50 -31.90
C THR A 137 42.66 -18.59 -32.08
N THR A 138 43.69 -19.08 -32.76
CA THR A 138 45.09 -18.57 -32.67
C THR A 138 45.59 -17.78 -33.88
N GLU A 139 44.74 -16.99 -34.57
CA GLU A 139 45.17 -16.11 -35.66
C GLU A 139 45.41 -14.63 -35.27
N SER A 140 46.34 -13.97 -35.94
CA SER A 140 46.79 -12.61 -35.61
C SER A 140 45.76 -11.49 -35.84
N TRP A 141 44.72 -11.73 -36.66
CA TRP A 141 43.59 -10.79 -36.82
C TRP A 141 42.74 -10.65 -35.55
N HIS A 142 42.92 -11.52 -34.56
CA HIS A 142 42.13 -11.50 -33.34
C HIS A 142 42.44 -10.31 -32.41
N ILE A 143 43.59 -9.62 -32.52
CA ILE A 143 43.95 -8.53 -31.59
C ILE A 143 42.98 -7.33 -31.70
N LEU A 144 42.65 -6.90 -32.92
CA LEU A 144 41.74 -5.78 -33.12
C LEU A 144 40.30 -6.12 -32.72
N ILE A 145 39.89 -7.37 -32.99
CA ILE A 145 38.60 -7.91 -32.54
C ILE A 145 38.55 -7.98 -31.00
N TRP A 146 39.64 -8.38 -30.35
CA TRP A 146 39.79 -8.41 -28.90
C TRP A 146 39.64 -7.03 -28.25
N LEU A 147 40.27 -6.00 -28.83
CA LEU A 147 40.16 -4.65 -28.32
C LEU A 147 38.72 -4.11 -28.46
N LEU A 148 38.05 -4.43 -29.56
CA LEU A 148 36.65 -4.06 -29.78
C LEU A 148 35.70 -4.77 -28.80
N THR A 149 35.87 -6.08 -28.60
CA THR A 149 35.03 -6.85 -27.66
C THR A 149 35.25 -6.40 -26.21
N LEU A 150 36.50 -6.13 -25.82
CA LEU A 150 36.81 -5.58 -24.50
C LEU A 150 36.16 -4.21 -24.31
N PHE A 151 36.21 -3.33 -25.32
CA PHE A 151 35.56 -2.01 -25.26
C PHE A 151 34.03 -2.14 -25.08
N VAL A 152 33.39 -3.03 -25.83
CA VAL A 152 31.94 -3.29 -25.70
C VAL A 152 31.61 -3.88 -24.32
N ALA A 153 32.44 -4.80 -23.82
CA ALA A 153 32.25 -5.40 -22.49
C ALA A 153 32.39 -4.36 -21.37
N ILE A 154 33.37 -3.45 -21.46
CA ILE A 154 33.54 -2.33 -20.52
C ILE A 154 32.33 -1.38 -20.60
N GLY A 155 31.88 -1.03 -21.80
CA GLY A 155 30.68 -0.19 -21.98
C GLY A 155 29.44 -0.81 -21.35
N PHE A 156 29.22 -2.11 -21.55
CA PHE A 156 28.12 -2.84 -20.93
C PHE A 156 28.27 -2.93 -19.40
N PHE A 157 29.49 -3.13 -18.89
CA PHE A 157 29.78 -3.15 -17.47
C PHE A 157 29.50 -1.80 -16.80
N ILE A 158 29.91 -0.70 -17.44
CA ILE A 158 29.58 0.66 -16.96
C ILE A 158 28.07 0.88 -16.99
N TYR A 159 27.37 0.47 -18.05
CA TYR A 159 25.90 0.56 -18.12
C TYR A 159 25.21 -0.30 -17.05
N ALA A 160 25.71 -1.51 -16.78
CA ALA A 160 25.21 -2.38 -15.73
C ALA A 160 25.43 -1.77 -14.34
N ILE A 161 26.62 -1.25 -14.04
CA ILE A 161 26.88 -0.49 -12.81
C ILE A 161 25.95 0.71 -12.74
N PHE A 162 25.83 1.49 -13.81
CA PHE A 162 24.96 2.66 -13.84
C PHE A 162 23.51 2.28 -13.54
N THR A 163 22.99 1.22 -14.16
CA THR A 163 21.62 0.75 -13.88
C THR A 163 21.48 0.20 -12.46
N LEU A 164 22.45 -0.57 -11.96
CA LEU A 164 22.41 -1.10 -10.58
C LEU A 164 22.45 0.01 -9.51
N PHE A 165 23.27 1.06 -9.70
CA PHE A 165 23.50 2.10 -8.70
C PHE A 165 22.59 3.33 -8.86
N TYR A 166 22.25 3.73 -10.10
CA TYR A 166 21.47 4.95 -10.37
C TYR A 166 19.98 4.71 -10.59
N TYR A 167 19.54 3.52 -11.01
CA TYR A 167 18.11 3.19 -10.88
C TYR A 167 17.81 2.91 -9.41
N LYS A 168 17.69 4.00 -8.65
CA LYS A 168 17.15 3.97 -7.29
C LYS A 168 15.77 3.34 -7.39
N HIS A 169 15.65 2.11 -6.88
CA HIS A 169 14.37 1.41 -6.82
C HIS A 169 13.33 2.37 -6.25
N LYS A 170 12.32 2.71 -7.07
CA LYS A 170 11.26 3.59 -6.63
C LYS A 170 10.51 2.84 -5.52
N THR A 171 10.53 3.39 -4.30
CA THR A 171 9.69 2.88 -3.23
C THR A 171 8.24 3.00 -3.69
N VAL A 172 7.56 1.86 -3.82
CA VAL A 172 6.17 1.82 -4.28
C VAL A 172 5.23 1.92 -3.10
N LEU A 173 5.59 1.23 -2.01
CA LEU A 173 4.81 1.16 -0.78
C LEU A 173 5.70 1.54 0.41
N ARG A 174 5.20 2.40 1.29
CA ARG A 174 5.90 2.76 2.53
C ARG A 174 4.92 2.88 3.67
N THR A 175 5.25 2.33 4.83
CA THR A 175 4.43 2.46 6.04
C THR A 175 5.00 3.54 6.94
N THR A 176 4.13 4.28 7.62
CA THR A 176 4.49 5.34 8.57
C THR A 176 3.54 5.29 9.76
N ALA A 177 3.80 6.08 10.79
CA ALA A 177 2.88 6.20 11.93
C ALA A 177 1.50 6.76 11.53
N GLU A 178 1.43 7.58 10.48
CA GLU A 178 0.21 8.24 10.03
C GLU A 178 -0.64 7.38 9.09
N GLY A 179 0.01 6.51 8.31
CA GLY A 179 -0.66 5.74 7.27
C GLY A 179 0.26 4.95 6.34
N LEU A 180 -0.37 4.42 5.31
CA LEU A 180 0.25 3.69 4.20
C LEU A 180 0.43 4.64 3.01
N TYR A 181 1.67 4.82 2.57
CA TYR A 181 1.99 5.49 1.31
C TYR A 181 2.01 4.47 0.17
N TYR A 182 1.24 4.72 -0.88
CA TYR A 182 1.31 3.98 -2.14
C TYR A 182 1.44 4.97 -3.30
N HIS A 183 2.49 4.86 -4.10
CA HIS A 183 2.82 5.82 -5.17
C HIS A 183 2.73 7.30 -4.74
N ASP A 184 3.33 7.65 -3.60
CA ASP A 184 3.35 9.02 -3.05
C ASP A 184 1.97 9.57 -2.63
N GLN A 185 0.96 8.71 -2.52
CA GLN A 185 -0.35 9.01 -1.93
C GLN A 185 -0.47 8.37 -0.55
N LEU A 186 -0.84 9.17 0.45
CA LEU A 186 -1.05 8.74 1.82
C LEU A 186 -2.49 8.25 2.02
N TYR A 187 -2.62 7.05 2.59
CA TYR A 187 -3.87 6.48 3.08
C TYR A 187 -3.75 6.33 4.59
N HIS A 188 -4.47 7.16 5.33
CA HIS A 188 -4.38 7.19 6.78
C HIS A 188 -4.92 5.92 7.41
N TRP A 189 -4.25 5.42 8.45
CA TRP A 189 -4.73 4.25 9.19
C TRP A 189 -6.15 4.45 9.75
N SER A 190 -6.48 5.69 10.12
CA SER A 190 -7.80 6.08 10.61
C SER A 190 -8.90 6.11 9.56
N ASP A 191 -8.54 6.17 8.28
CA ASP A 191 -9.48 6.24 7.18
C ASP A 191 -9.72 4.87 6.55
N ILE A 192 -8.80 3.91 6.76
CA ILE A 192 -8.92 2.54 6.27
C ILE A 192 -9.85 1.76 7.20
N ASN A 193 -10.98 1.31 6.66
CA ASN A 193 -12.01 0.62 7.42
C ASN A 193 -12.02 -0.89 7.17
N ASP A 194 -11.91 -1.32 5.92
CA ASP A 194 -11.85 -2.75 5.57
C ASP A 194 -10.91 -2.96 4.37
N PHE A 195 -10.40 -4.17 4.20
CA PHE A 195 -9.57 -4.52 3.05
C PHE A 195 -9.77 -5.97 2.62
N CYS A 196 -9.56 -6.22 1.34
CA CYS A 196 -9.66 -7.54 0.73
C CYS A 196 -8.47 -7.80 -0.18
N PHE A 197 -7.91 -9.00 -0.11
CA PHE A 197 -6.95 -9.48 -1.09
C PHE A 197 -7.71 -10.20 -2.21
N LEU A 198 -7.43 -9.77 -3.43
CA LEU A 198 -7.96 -10.37 -4.64
C LEU A 198 -6.81 -11.02 -5.40
N ASP A 199 -6.83 -12.35 -5.46
CA ASP A 199 -5.93 -13.12 -6.29
C ASP A 199 -6.62 -13.43 -7.63
N THR A 200 -6.17 -12.77 -8.70
CA THR A 200 -6.62 -13.04 -10.07
C THR A 200 -5.53 -13.77 -10.87
N SER A 201 -4.63 -14.47 -10.19
CA SER A 201 -3.57 -15.21 -10.85
C SER A 201 -4.15 -16.29 -11.76
N GLN A 202 -3.68 -16.32 -13.00
CA GLN A 202 -3.87 -17.46 -13.90
C GLN A 202 -2.56 -18.25 -13.94
N GLU A 203 -2.59 -19.50 -14.43
CA GLU A 203 -1.47 -20.49 -14.34
C GLU A 203 -0.05 -19.97 -14.66
N LYS A 204 0.08 -18.84 -15.37
CA LYS A 204 1.37 -18.27 -15.79
C LYS A 204 1.68 -16.88 -15.27
N GLU A 205 0.73 -16.19 -14.64
CA GLU A 205 0.94 -14.81 -14.20
C GLU A 205 0.29 -14.55 -12.84
N LYS A 206 1.13 -14.23 -11.85
CA LYS A 206 0.69 -13.89 -10.51
C LYS A 206 0.13 -12.47 -10.49
N ASN A 207 -1.17 -12.32 -10.23
CA ASN A 207 -1.84 -11.02 -10.19
C ASN A 207 -2.57 -10.85 -8.86
N ILE A 208 -1.84 -10.33 -7.87
CA ILE A 208 -2.38 -10.08 -6.53
C ILE A 208 -2.67 -8.60 -6.39
N ARG A 209 -3.89 -8.29 -5.94
CA ARG A 209 -4.32 -6.93 -5.65
C ARG A 209 -4.83 -6.83 -4.22
N VAL A 210 -4.59 -5.67 -3.60
CA VAL A 210 -5.24 -5.31 -2.33
C VAL A 210 -6.24 -4.23 -2.61
N ILE A 211 -7.47 -4.47 -2.19
CA ILE A 211 -8.57 -3.53 -2.32
C ILE A 211 -8.87 -3.02 -0.93
N ILE A 212 -8.63 -1.74 -0.71
CA ILE A 212 -8.88 -1.06 0.55
C ILE A 212 -10.16 -0.23 0.42
N GLY A 213 -11.04 -0.39 1.38
CA GLY A 213 -12.20 0.46 1.59
C GLY A 213 -11.89 1.54 2.62
N THR A 214 -12.00 2.79 2.21
CA THR A 214 -11.80 3.97 3.05
C THR A 214 -13.13 4.65 3.39
N ILE A 215 -13.17 5.33 4.53
CA ILE A 215 -14.36 6.06 4.99
C ILE A 215 -14.55 7.35 4.18
N SER A 216 -13.45 8.03 3.84
CA SER A 216 -13.47 9.32 3.15
C SER A 216 -13.46 9.19 1.62
N SER A 217 -12.57 8.35 1.08
CA SER A 217 -12.19 8.37 -0.33
C SER A 217 -12.80 7.22 -1.15
N GLY A 218 -13.61 6.37 -0.52
CA GLY A 218 -14.22 5.20 -1.15
C GLY A 218 -13.22 4.04 -1.31
N ILE A 219 -13.25 3.36 -2.46
CA ILE A 219 -12.51 2.12 -2.67
C ILE A 219 -11.25 2.39 -3.49
N VAL A 220 -10.14 1.81 -3.08
CA VAL A 220 -8.85 1.94 -3.75
C VAL A 220 -8.23 0.56 -3.95
N ALA A 221 -7.68 0.30 -5.13
CA ALA A 221 -7.01 -0.96 -5.44
C ALA A 221 -5.52 -0.75 -5.69
N PHE A 222 -4.70 -1.50 -4.99
CA PHE A 222 -3.24 -1.56 -5.14
C PHE A 222 -2.86 -2.83 -5.87
N ASN A 223 -1.91 -2.74 -6.79
CA ASN A 223 -1.34 -3.91 -7.46
C ASN A 223 -0.06 -4.32 -6.72
N LEU A 224 -0.06 -5.52 -6.14
CA LEU A 224 1.07 -6.05 -5.39
C LEU A 224 1.99 -6.95 -6.21
N THR A 225 1.65 -7.29 -7.45
CA THR A 225 2.41 -8.25 -8.28
C THR A 225 3.89 -7.92 -8.37
N LYS A 226 4.21 -6.63 -8.37
CA LYS A 226 5.58 -6.14 -8.53
C LYS A 226 6.14 -5.51 -7.26
N ILE A 227 5.56 -5.78 -6.08
CA ILE A 227 6.06 -5.20 -4.83
C ILE A 227 6.75 -6.28 -4.04
N ASP A 228 7.94 -5.97 -3.52
CA ASP A 228 8.76 -6.87 -2.71
C ASP A 228 8.20 -7.02 -1.29
N ILE A 229 6.99 -7.59 -1.20
CA ILE A 229 6.29 -7.84 0.06
C ILE A 229 5.46 -9.12 -0.05
N ALA A 230 5.57 -9.98 0.95
CA ALA A 230 4.71 -11.16 1.03
C ALA A 230 3.27 -10.77 1.40
N GLU A 231 2.27 -11.48 0.86
CA GLU A 231 0.85 -11.25 1.15
C GLU A 231 0.58 -11.26 2.67
N ALA A 232 1.07 -12.29 3.37
CA ALA A 232 0.94 -12.44 4.81
C ALA A 232 1.57 -11.28 5.60
N GLU A 233 2.70 -10.74 5.12
CA GLU A 233 3.40 -9.63 5.76
C GLU A 233 2.59 -8.33 5.64
N LEU A 234 1.97 -8.08 4.49
CA LEU A 234 1.10 -6.90 4.33
C LEU A 234 -0.18 -7.02 5.15
N ILE A 235 -0.80 -8.21 5.19
CA ILE A 235 -1.98 -8.47 6.02
C ILE A 235 -1.68 -8.16 7.48
N GLU A 236 -0.52 -8.58 7.97
CA GLU A 236 -0.08 -8.33 9.33
C GLU A 236 0.07 -6.83 9.61
N ILE A 237 0.74 -6.10 8.72
CA ILE A 237 0.90 -4.64 8.82
C ILE A 237 -0.47 -3.96 8.87
N LEU A 238 -1.38 -4.30 7.96
CA LEU A 238 -2.72 -3.73 7.89
C LEU A 238 -3.50 -4.03 9.17
N ASN A 239 -3.55 -5.28 9.60
CA ASN A 239 -4.29 -5.70 10.79
C ASN A 239 -3.77 -5.01 12.07
N LEU A 240 -2.45 -4.93 12.25
CA LEU A 240 -1.86 -4.29 13.43
C LEU A 240 -2.21 -2.80 13.50
N ASN A 241 -2.06 -2.06 12.40
CA ASN A 241 -2.31 -0.62 12.39
C ASN A 241 -3.81 -0.27 12.47
N ILE A 242 -4.66 -1.00 11.76
CA ILE A 242 -6.11 -0.80 11.79
C ILE A 242 -6.66 -1.15 13.19
N ALA A 243 -6.28 -2.29 13.76
CA ALA A 243 -6.76 -2.72 15.09
C ALA A 243 -6.31 -1.77 16.21
N GLN A 244 -5.09 -1.22 16.14
CA GLN A 244 -4.66 -0.21 17.11
C GLN A 244 -5.52 1.05 17.02
N HIS A 245 -5.92 1.45 15.81
CA HIS A 245 -6.80 2.61 15.64
C HIS A 245 -8.14 2.39 16.34
N TYR A 246 -8.79 1.25 16.12
CA TYR A 246 -10.02 0.89 16.83
C TYR A 246 -9.82 0.78 18.34
N THR A 247 -8.70 0.22 18.79
CA THR A 247 -8.37 0.14 20.23
C THR A 247 -8.19 1.53 20.84
N ILE A 248 -7.67 2.50 20.10
CA ILE A 248 -7.57 3.90 20.55
C ILE A 248 -8.97 4.53 20.65
N LEU A 249 -9.86 4.25 19.69
CA LEU A 249 -11.26 4.68 19.76
C LEU A 249 -11.95 4.08 21.01
N ASP A 250 -11.73 2.81 21.30
CA ASP A 250 -12.27 2.12 22.48
C ASP A 250 -11.61 2.54 23.81
N LYS A 251 -10.31 2.81 23.85
CA LYS A 251 -9.67 3.33 25.08
C LYS A 251 -10.15 4.74 25.43
N LYS A 252 -10.43 5.56 24.42
CA LYS A 252 -11.08 6.88 24.63
C LYS A 252 -12.50 6.75 25.22
N ARG A 253 -13.20 5.64 24.96
CA ARG A 253 -14.48 5.26 25.62
C ARG A 253 -14.31 5.01 27.11
N GLY A 254 -13.22 4.34 27.52
CA GLY A 254 -12.96 3.97 28.92
C GLY A 254 -12.46 5.12 29.81
N ALA A 255 -11.68 6.05 29.26
CA ALA A 255 -11.15 7.19 30.02
C ALA A 255 -12.21 8.25 30.41
N MET A 256 -13.39 8.25 29.78
CA MET A 256 -14.51 9.16 30.11
C MET A 256 -15.48 8.61 31.16
N ILE A 257 -15.40 7.33 31.53
CA ILE A 257 -16.30 6.74 32.54
C ILE A 257 -15.70 6.87 33.96
N VAL A 258 -14.46 7.37 34.09
CA VAL A 258 -13.71 7.44 35.37
C VAL A 258 -13.34 8.88 35.76
N SER A 259 -14.04 9.89 35.24
CA SER A 259 -14.02 11.23 35.83
C SER A 259 -15.41 11.53 36.38
N GLU A 260 -15.62 11.16 37.65
CA GLU A 260 -16.73 11.64 38.49
C GLU A 260 -16.75 13.17 38.59
#